data_AF-A0AA39UH46-F1
#
_entry.id   AF-A0AA39UH46-F1
#
_cell.length_a   1.000
_cell.length_b   1.000
_cell.length_c   1.000
_cell.angle_alpha   90.00
_cell.angle_beta   90.00
_cell.angle_gamma   90.00
#
_symmetry.space_group_name_H-M   'P 1'
#
loop_
_entity.id
_entity.type
_entity.pdbx_description
1 polymer ?
#
loop_
_entity_poly.entity_id
_entity_poly.type
_entity_poly.pdbx_seq_one_letter_code
_entity_poly.pdbx_strand_id
1 'polypeptide(L)'
;MSANSCHNHLSTRMLPHPTAPHTEVNSKGDIVHSQVLRENVRKLEAYVEEMASGDTVSEISEEQKNHIKALYEDVVRSLRKDPDPRPSRVRSHRASSQFIRPQVSGISSLSADKVPLLHLKRKVGTAWEYSSNLTSVYLDILQEIATAGTTFKDKNTLLTGVGKGSIGAEVIKGLLAGGAHVVITTSQYNRATVKYYQSIFHSCGSRRSALTVVPFNQGSKQDVEALVDYIYANLGLDLDFILPFAGIPENGRETDGIDDKSELAHCIMLTNLLRIMGTVKNKKASRRFVTRPT
;
A
#
# COMPACT_ATOMS: atom_id res chain seq x y z
N MET A 1 15.70 -38.91 0.50
CA MET A 1 15.03 -37.99 1.45
C MET A 1 14.98 -36.62 0.80
N SER A 2 13.85 -36.28 0.17
CA SER A 2 13.66 -35.00 -0.51
C SER A 2 13.33 -33.93 0.53
N ALA A 3 14.19 -32.91 0.64
CA ALA A 3 13.92 -31.74 1.48
C ALA A 3 12.83 -30.89 0.79
N ASN A 4 11.60 -30.98 1.28
CA ASN A 4 10.53 -30.06 0.90
C ASN A 4 10.93 -28.64 1.28
N SER A 5 11.36 -27.86 0.27
CA SER A 5 11.57 -26.43 0.37
C SER A 5 10.24 -25.74 0.69
N CYS A 6 9.93 -25.58 1.97
CA CYS A 6 8.79 -24.81 2.43
C CYS A 6 9.12 -23.31 2.26
N HIS A 7 8.79 -22.76 1.09
CA HIS A 7 8.97 -21.34 0.83
C HIS A 7 7.94 -20.51 1.62
N ASN A 8 8.42 -19.49 2.34
CA ASN A 8 7.62 -18.49 3.06
C ASN A 8 7.00 -17.48 2.07
N HIS A 9 6.30 -17.96 1.05
CA HIS A 9 5.51 -17.11 0.16
C HIS A 9 4.09 -17.02 0.70
N LEU A 10 3.52 -15.81 0.66
CA LEU A 10 2.08 -15.60 0.71
C LEU A 10 1.48 -16.46 -0.41
N SER A 11 0.95 -17.63 -0.05
CA SER A 11 0.32 -18.49 -1.05
C SER A 11 -0.96 -17.81 -1.54
N THR A 12 -1.12 -17.74 -2.85
CA THR A 12 -2.34 -17.25 -3.52
C THR A 12 -3.59 -18.01 -3.10
N ARG A 13 -3.45 -19.22 -2.52
CA ARG A 13 -4.53 -19.99 -1.89
C ARG A 13 -5.13 -19.34 -0.64
N MET A 14 -4.45 -18.37 -0.03
CA MET A 14 -4.94 -17.68 1.17
C MET A 14 -5.78 -16.44 0.85
N LEU A 15 -5.95 -16.12 -0.43
CA LEU A 15 -6.70 -14.94 -0.86
C LEU A 15 -8.14 -15.34 -1.23
N PRO A 16 -9.16 -14.62 -0.74
CA PRO A 16 -10.56 -14.93 -1.02
C PRO A 16 -10.88 -14.68 -2.49
N HIS A 17 -11.92 -15.39 -2.97
CA HIS A 17 -12.47 -15.15 -4.31
C HIS A 17 -13.04 -13.72 -4.37
N PRO A 18 -12.80 -12.95 -5.45
CA PRO A 18 -13.36 -11.62 -5.60
C PRO A 18 -14.90 -11.63 -5.57
N THR A 19 -15.48 -10.79 -4.72
CA THR A 19 -16.93 -10.60 -4.59
C THR A 19 -17.32 -9.18 -4.98
N ALA A 20 -18.60 -8.99 -5.29
CA ALA A 20 -19.20 -7.70 -5.57
C ALA A 20 -20.41 -7.45 -4.63
N PRO A 21 -20.69 -6.18 -4.28
CA PRO A 21 -21.88 -5.84 -3.53
C PRO A 21 -23.14 -6.10 -4.38
N HIS A 22 -24.14 -6.74 -3.78
CA HIS A 22 -25.45 -6.95 -4.39
C HIS A 22 -26.53 -6.50 -3.41
N THR A 23 -27.38 -5.59 -3.84
CA THR A 23 -28.50 -5.08 -3.05
C THR A 23 -29.78 -5.35 -3.80
N GLU A 24 -30.72 -6.04 -3.14
CA GLU A 24 -32.05 -6.31 -3.67
C GLU A 24 -33.13 -5.85 -2.68
N VAL A 25 -34.28 -5.46 -3.20
CA VAL A 25 -35.48 -5.22 -2.38
C VAL A 25 -36.36 -6.45 -2.54
N ASN A 26 -36.56 -7.20 -1.45
CA ASN A 26 -37.34 -8.42 -1.50
C ASN A 26 -38.84 -8.12 -1.71
N SER A 27 -39.65 -9.15 -1.96
CA SER A 27 -41.09 -9.01 -2.16
C SER A 27 -41.86 -8.45 -0.96
N LYS A 28 -41.25 -8.40 0.23
CA LYS A 28 -41.80 -7.79 1.44
C LYS A 28 -41.40 -6.32 1.60
N GLY A 29 -40.55 -5.79 0.72
CA GLY A 29 -40.02 -4.44 0.80
C GLY A 29 -38.74 -4.31 1.65
N ASP A 30 -38.17 -5.41 2.15
CA ASP A 30 -36.91 -5.35 2.90
C ASP A 30 -35.73 -5.18 1.94
N ILE A 31 -34.79 -4.31 2.30
CA ILE A 31 -33.53 -4.10 1.58
C ILE A 31 -32.51 -5.12 2.08
N VAL A 32 -32.09 -6.05 1.23
CA VAL A 32 -31.11 -7.10 1.52
C VAL A 32 -29.80 -6.76 0.82
N HIS A 33 -28.72 -6.63 1.60
CA HIS A 33 -27.36 -6.45 1.07
C HIS A 33 -26.52 -7.72 1.27
N SER A 34 -25.93 -8.23 0.19
CA SER A 34 -25.11 -9.43 0.17
C SER A 34 -23.81 -9.23 -0.63
N GLN A 35 -22.82 -10.08 -0.37
CA GLN A 35 -21.59 -10.17 -1.16
C GLN A 35 -21.71 -11.39 -2.07
N VAL A 36 -21.80 -11.17 -3.38
CA VAL A 36 -21.94 -12.24 -4.39
C VAL A 36 -20.65 -12.43 -5.16
N LEU A 37 -20.43 -13.61 -5.71
CA LEU A 37 -19.26 -13.85 -6.57
C LEU A 37 -19.34 -12.95 -7.80
N ARG A 38 -18.20 -12.34 -8.14
CA ARG A 38 -18.12 -11.41 -9.25
C ARG A 38 -18.15 -12.18 -10.58
N GLU A 39 -18.95 -11.72 -11.53
CA GLU A 39 -19.05 -12.33 -12.86
C GLU A 39 -17.70 -12.23 -13.59
N ASN A 40 -17.26 -13.31 -14.23
CA ASN A 40 -16.00 -13.41 -14.99
C ASN A 40 -14.68 -13.22 -14.19
N VAL A 41 -14.73 -13.04 -12.87
CA VAL A 41 -13.55 -12.76 -12.03
C VAL A 41 -13.43 -13.80 -10.92
N ARG A 42 -12.85 -14.96 -11.26
CA ARG A 42 -12.73 -16.09 -10.33
C ARG A 42 -11.44 -16.10 -9.51
N LYS A 43 -10.41 -15.39 -9.96
CA LYS A 43 -9.09 -15.31 -9.32
C LYS A 43 -8.65 -13.85 -9.23
N LEU A 44 -7.71 -13.57 -8.34
CA LEU A 44 -7.11 -12.24 -8.24
C LEU A 44 -6.35 -11.82 -9.50
N GLU A 45 -5.81 -12.77 -10.26
CA GLU A 45 -5.20 -12.53 -11.57
C GLU A 45 -6.19 -11.82 -12.51
N ALA A 46 -7.38 -12.39 -12.66
CA ALA A 46 -8.46 -11.81 -13.45
C ALA A 46 -8.96 -10.47 -12.87
N TYR A 47 -8.90 -10.30 -11.55
CA TYR A 47 -9.25 -9.02 -10.92
C TYR A 47 -8.24 -7.93 -11.28
N VAL A 48 -6.94 -8.23 -11.29
CA VAL A 48 -5.90 -7.27 -11.69
C VAL A 48 -6.05 -6.89 -13.17
N GLU A 49 -6.36 -7.85 -14.04
CA GLU A 49 -6.64 -7.60 -15.46
C GLU A 49 -7.85 -6.67 -15.65
N GLU A 50 -8.93 -6.90 -14.91
CA GLU A 50 -10.11 -6.02 -14.93
C GLU A 50 -9.79 -4.61 -14.42
N MET A 51 -8.99 -4.49 -13.35
CA MET A 51 -8.55 -3.18 -12.86
C MET A 51 -7.67 -2.44 -13.88
N ALA A 52 -6.93 -3.19 -14.71
CA ALA A 52 -6.07 -2.66 -15.76
C ALA A 52 -6.85 -2.21 -17.01
N SER A 53 -8.00 -2.81 -17.32
CA SER A 53 -8.75 -2.51 -18.55
C SER A 53 -9.34 -1.09 -18.58
N GLY A 54 -9.59 -0.50 -17.41
CA GLY A 54 -10.05 0.89 -17.23
C GLY A 54 -11.42 1.20 -17.85
N ASP A 55 -11.92 2.39 -17.56
CA ASP A 55 -13.10 2.97 -18.23
C ASP A 55 -12.65 4.01 -19.27
N THR A 56 -13.48 4.24 -20.30
CA THR A 56 -13.25 5.31 -21.28
C THR A 56 -13.45 6.67 -20.62
N VAL A 57 -12.39 7.45 -20.46
CA VAL A 57 -12.49 8.86 -20.06
C VAL A 57 -12.76 9.69 -21.31
N SER A 58 -13.64 10.69 -21.23
CA SER A 58 -13.91 11.61 -22.34
C SER A 58 -12.62 12.23 -22.88
N GLU A 59 -12.30 11.93 -24.13
CA GLU A 59 -11.01 12.25 -24.74
C GLU A 59 -10.93 13.68 -25.30
N ILE A 60 -9.73 14.25 -25.24
CA ILE A 60 -9.20 15.19 -26.22
C ILE A 60 -8.93 14.36 -27.50
N SER A 61 -9.54 14.73 -28.63
CA SER A 61 -9.50 13.99 -29.90
C SER A 61 -8.06 13.63 -30.32
N GLU A 62 -7.87 12.49 -30.98
CA GLU A 62 -6.60 12.09 -31.61
C GLU A 62 -6.01 13.20 -32.50
N GLU A 63 -6.86 13.99 -33.15
CA GLU A 63 -6.45 15.16 -33.93
C GLU A 63 -5.79 16.23 -33.06
N GLN A 64 -6.34 16.49 -31.87
CA GLN A 64 -5.80 17.46 -30.92
C GLN A 64 -4.48 16.95 -30.32
N LYS A 65 -4.36 15.64 -30.02
CA LYS A 65 -3.09 15.03 -29.58
C LYS A 65 -2.00 15.14 -30.65
N ASN A 66 -2.34 14.86 -31.91
CA ASN A 66 -1.41 14.94 -33.03
C ASN A 66 -0.99 16.38 -33.33
N HIS A 67 -1.91 17.33 -33.20
CA HIS A 67 -1.60 18.75 -33.34
C HIS A 67 -0.65 19.25 -32.24
N ILE A 68 -0.87 18.85 -30.98
CA ILE A 68 0.01 19.18 -29.86
C ILE A 68 1.41 18.56 -30.05
N LYS A 69 1.49 17.32 -30.52
CA LYS A 69 2.78 16.66 -30.82
C LYS A 69 3.56 17.39 -31.91
N ALA A 70 2.90 17.79 -32.99
CA ALA A 70 3.54 18.55 -34.07
C ALA A 70 4.12 19.88 -33.56
N LEU A 71 3.35 20.62 -32.78
CA LEU A 71 3.80 21.88 -32.17
C LEU A 71 5.01 21.68 -31.25
N TYR A 72 5.02 20.61 -30.45
CA TYR A 72 6.13 20.33 -29.54
C TYR A 72 7.39 19.87 -30.28
N GLU A 73 7.26 19.06 -31.33
CA GLU A 73 8.38 18.67 -32.17
C GLU A 73 9.05 19.87 -32.84
N ASP A 74 8.27 20.82 -33.34
CA ASP A 74 8.80 22.02 -33.99
C ASP A 74 9.57 22.90 -33.00
N VAL A 75 9.11 23.01 -31.74
CA VAL A 75 9.81 23.72 -30.67
C VAL A 75 11.11 23.00 -30.29
N VAL A 76 11.07 21.68 -30.09
CA VAL A 76 12.25 20.86 -29.75
C VAL A 76 13.29 20.90 -30.87
N ARG A 77 12.83 20.89 -32.14
CA ARG A 77 13.68 21.02 -33.33
C ARG A 77 14.29 22.41 -33.44
N SER A 78 13.54 23.46 -33.13
CA SER A 78 14.01 24.85 -33.15
C SER A 78 15.04 25.14 -32.05
N LEU A 79 14.94 24.47 -30.89
CA LEU A 79 15.92 24.55 -29.80
C LEU A 79 17.22 23.79 -30.09
N ARG A 80 17.32 23.03 -31.20
CA ARG A 80 18.47 22.17 -31.55
C ARG A 80 19.42 22.76 -32.63
N LYS A 81 19.48 24.08 -32.83
CA LYS A 81 20.58 24.75 -33.57
C LYS A 81 21.72 25.07 -32.60
N ASP A 82 22.99 24.68 -32.67
CA ASP A 82 23.95 23.86 -33.47
C ASP A 82 25.23 23.74 -32.56
N PRO A 83 26.40 23.14 -32.89
CA PRO A 83 26.76 22.03 -33.80
C PRO A 83 27.53 20.85 -33.09
N ASP A 84 27.57 19.71 -33.78
CA ASP A 84 28.44 18.51 -33.68
C ASP A 84 28.57 17.67 -32.37
N PRO A 85 28.52 16.32 -32.47
CA PRO A 85 28.52 15.43 -31.32
C PRO A 85 29.95 15.13 -30.84
N ARG A 86 30.30 15.60 -29.64
CA ARG A 86 31.43 15.02 -28.89
C ARG A 86 30.99 13.67 -28.31
N PRO A 87 31.80 12.59 -28.40
CA PRO A 87 31.43 11.30 -27.84
C PRO A 87 31.36 11.43 -26.30
N SER A 88 30.15 11.38 -25.76
CA SER A 88 29.94 11.35 -24.32
C SER A 88 30.44 10.02 -23.77
N ARG A 89 31.52 10.05 -22.98
CA ARG A 89 31.95 8.92 -22.12
C ARG A 89 30.74 8.41 -21.34
N VAL A 90 30.42 7.14 -21.53
CA VAL A 90 29.43 6.41 -20.72
C VAL A 90 29.91 6.43 -19.27
N ARG A 91 29.32 7.31 -18.46
CA ARG A 91 29.44 7.23 -17.01
C ARG A 91 28.55 6.10 -16.55
N SER A 92 29.17 4.97 -16.20
CA SER A 92 28.55 3.89 -15.43
C SER A 92 28.08 4.47 -14.09
N HIS A 93 26.83 4.89 -14.02
CA HIS A 93 26.16 5.13 -12.75
C HIS A 93 25.94 3.78 -12.08
N ARG A 94 26.75 3.50 -11.06
CA ARG A 94 26.58 2.34 -10.18
C ARG A 94 25.23 2.49 -9.48
N ALA A 95 24.25 1.66 -9.85
CA ALA A 95 22.93 1.64 -9.24
C ALA A 95 23.08 1.36 -7.73
N SER A 96 22.76 2.35 -6.90
CA SER A 96 22.93 2.30 -5.44
C SER A 96 21.65 1.86 -4.71
N SER A 97 20.84 1.00 -5.32
CA SER A 97 19.73 0.35 -4.62
C SER A 97 19.80 -1.16 -4.80
N GLN A 98 20.06 -1.86 -3.70
CA GLN A 98 19.87 -3.31 -3.57
C GLN A 98 18.38 -3.66 -3.42
N PHE A 99 17.49 -2.93 -4.12
CA PHE A 99 16.14 -3.42 -4.32
C PHE A 99 16.24 -4.46 -5.44
N ILE A 100 15.80 -5.69 -5.14
CA ILE A 100 15.57 -6.71 -6.16
C ILE A 100 14.52 -6.12 -7.09
N ARG A 101 14.97 -5.51 -8.20
CA ARG A 101 14.07 -5.11 -9.28
C ARG A 101 13.58 -6.41 -9.90
N PRO A 102 12.27 -6.70 -9.89
CA PRO A 102 11.75 -7.82 -10.65
C PRO A 102 12.26 -7.71 -12.09
N GLN A 103 12.75 -8.82 -12.65
CA GLN A 103 13.12 -8.88 -14.06
C GLN A 103 11.81 -8.88 -14.86
N VAL A 104 11.21 -7.69 -15.06
CA VAL A 104 9.94 -7.53 -15.78
C VAL A 104 10.19 -7.87 -17.25
N SER A 105 9.90 -9.11 -17.61
CA SER A 105 9.91 -9.61 -18.98
C SER A 105 8.52 -9.38 -19.57
N GLY A 106 8.29 -8.18 -20.10
CA GLY A 106 7.01 -7.80 -20.69
C GLY A 106 6.37 -6.65 -19.92
N ILE A 107 6.66 -5.41 -20.34
CA ILE A 107 5.85 -4.27 -19.94
C ILE A 107 4.52 -4.44 -20.67
N SER A 108 3.46 -4.75 -19.93
CA SER A 108 2.10 -4.73 -20.48
C SER A 108 1.84 -3.31 -20.99
N SER A 109 1.81 -3.11 -22.31
CA SER A 109 1.60 -1.79 -22.89
C SER A 109 0.17 -1.36 -22.67
N LEU A 110 -0.06 -0.53 -21.65
CA LEU A 110 -1.35 0.13 -21.43
C LEU A 110 -1.62 1.06 -22.61
N SER A 111 -2.80 0.95 -23.22
CA SER A 111 -3.24 1.90 -24.25
C SER A 111 -3.26 3.30 -23.66
N ALA A 112 -2.67 4.27 -24.37
CA ALA A 112 -2.58 5.67 -23.90
C ALA A 112 -3.95 6.32 -23.66
N ASP A 113 -5.01 5.72 -24.21
CA ASP A 113 -6.35 6.28 -24.26
C ASP A 113 -7.26 5.84 -23.11
N LYS A 114 -6.83 4.86 -22.30
CA LYS A 114 -7.59 4.37 -21.14
C LYS A 114 -6.78 4.52 -19.87
N VAL A 115 -7.44 5.01 -18.82
CA VAL A 115 -6.86 5.12 -17.48
C VAL A 115 -7.31 3.92 -16.66
N PRO A 116 -6.39 3.05 -16.20
CA PRO A 116 -6.73 1.96 -15.29
C PRO A 116 -7.41 2.44 -14.01
N LEU A 117 -8.30 1.62 -13.45
CA LEU A 117 -8.96 1.91 -12.17
C LEU A 117 -7.93 2.05 -11.04
N LEU A 118 -6.86 1.24 -11.10
CA LEU A 118 -5.70 1.35 -10.24
C LEU A 118 -4.52 1.94 -11.01
N HIS A 119 -4.14 3.17 -10.68
CA HIS A 119 -3.03 3.85 -11.35
C HIS A 119 -2.17 4.66 -10.40
N LEU A 120 -0.91 4.87 -10.82
CA LEU A 120 0.04 5.73 -10.14
C LEU A 120 0.14 7.08 -10.86
N LYS A 121 0.33 8.12 -10.05
CA LYS A 121 0.55 9.49 -10.52
C LYS A 121 1.99 9.92 -10.26
N ARG A 122 2.50 10.79 -11.12
CA ARG A 122 3.77 11.50 -10.91
C ARG A 122 3.49 12.98 -10.74
N LYS A 123 4.33 13.66 -9.94
CA LYS A 123 4.24 15.09 -9.76
C LYS A 123 4.90 15.81 -10.94
N VAL A 124 4.14 16.64 -11.66
CA VAL A 124 4.61 17.51 -12.73
C VAL A 124 4.26 18.94 -12.34
N GLY A 125 5.28 19.74 -12.00
CA GLY A 125 5.07 21.05 -11.40
C GLY A 125 4.30 20.95 -10.07
N THR A 126 3.08 21.51 -10.04
CA THR A 126 2.17 21.48 -8.89
C THR A 126 1.10 20.39 -8.97
N ALA A 127 0.92 19.76 -10.13
CA ALA A 127 -0.14 18.80 -10.37
C ALA A 127 0.35 17.34 -10.26
N TRP A 128 -0.59 16.45 -9.94
CA TRP A 128 -0.40 15.01 -9.99
C TRP A 128 -1.03 14.46 -11.27
N GLU A 129 -0.18 14.01 -12.19
CA GLU A 129 -0.60 13.51 -13.50
C GLU A 129 -0.45 11.99 -13.56
N TYR A 130 -1.33 11.33 -14.31
CA TYR A 130 -1.23 9.90 -14.58
C TYR A 130 0.13 9.56 -15.20
N SER A 131 0.75 8.48 -14.70
CA SER A 131 1.97 7.94 -15.27
C SER A 131 1.75 6.49 -15.70
N SER A 132 1.63 6.27 -17.01
CA SER A 132 1.53 4.94 -17.60
C SER A 132 2.72 4.06 -17.22
N ASN A 133 3.94 4.61 -17.25
CA ASN A 133 5.16 3.88 -16.89
C ASN A 133 5.19 3.40 -15.43
N LEU A 134 4.70 4.21 -14.49
CA LEU A 134 4.64 3.79 -13.08
C LEU A 134 3.50 2.80 -12.87
N THR A 135 2.38 3.03 -13.56
CA THR A 135 1.19 2.18 -13.47
C THR A 135 1.43 0.80 -14.06
N SER A 136 2.14 0.69 -15.18
CA SER A 136 2.49 -0.61 -15.76
C SER A 136 3.35 -1.43 -14.81
N VAL A 137 4.42 -0.84 -14.25
CA VAL A 137 5.27 -1.51 -13.25
C VAL A 137 4.46 -1.95 -12.03
N TYR A 138 3.53 -1.11 -11.56
CA TYR A 138 2.67 -1.44 -10.44
C TYR A 138 1.73 -2.62 -10.73
N LEU A 139 1.04 -2.60 -11.88
CA LEU A 139 0.12 -3.65 -12.28
C LEU A 139 0.84 -4.96 -12.59
N ASP A 140 2.02 -4.92 -13.21
CA ASP A 140 2.85 -6.10 -13.47
C ASP A 140 3.25 -6.78 -12.14
N ILE A 141 3.63 -5.98 -11.12
CA ILE A 141 3.93 -6.50 -9.78
C ILE A 141 2.66 -7.07 -9.12
N LEU A 142 1.51 -6.40 -9.24
CA LEU A 142 0.25 -6.93 -8.70
C LEU A 142 -0.12 -8.28 -9.34
N GLN A 143 0.11 -8.44 -10.64
CA GLN A 143 -0.12 -9.69 -11.36
C GLN A 143 0.85 -10.79 -10.89
N GLU A 144 2.13 -10.45 -10.68
CA GLU A 144 3.12 -11.38 -10.10
C GLU A 144 2.70 -11.82 -8.70
N ILE A 145 2.25 -10.90 -7.85
CA ILE A 145 1.74 -11.21 -6.51
C ILE A 145 0.50 -12.11 -6.59
N ALA A 146 -0.41 -11.84 -7.52
CA ALA A 146 -1.65 -12.60 -7.69
C ALA A 146 -1.42 -14.04 -8.21
N THR A 147 -0.32 -14.28 -8.93
CA THR A 147 0.04 -15.58 -9.54
C THR A 147 1.00 -16.39 -8.66
N ALA A 148 2.15 -15.79 -8.30
CA ALA A 148 3.25 -16.45 -7.61
C ALA A 148 3.26 -16.18 -6.09
N GLY A 149 2.56 -15.16 -5.63
CA GLY A 149 2.62 -14.70 -4.25
C GLY A 149 3.84 -13.82 -3.97
N THR A 150 3.95 -13.32 -2.74
CA THR A 150 5.07 -12.47 -2.30
C THR A 150 5.56 -12.84 -0.92
N THR A 151 6.75 -12.37 -0.54
CA THR A 151 7.32 -12.62 0.79
C THR A 151 7.65 -11.31 1.49
N PHE A 152 7.38 -11.26 2.79
CA PHE A 152 7.71 -10.16 3.69
C PHE A 152 8.70 -10.63 4.78
N LYS A 153 9.46 -11.68 4.48
CA LYS A 153 10.46 -12.22 5.39
C LYS A 153 11.48 -11.13 5.78
N ASP A 154 11.84 -11.12 7.06
CA ASP A 154 12.79 -10.18 7.65
C ASP A 154 12.34 -8.70 7.55
N LYS A 155 11.04 -8.46 7.29
CA LYS A 155 10.40 -7.15 7.36
C LYS A 155 9.72 -6.92 8.70
N ASN A 156 9.98 -5.76 9.29
CA ASN A 156 9.39 -5.32 10.54
C ASN A 156 8.33 -4.24 10.25
N THR A 157 7.11 -4.41 10.72
CA THR A 157 6.00 -3.50 10.41
C THR A 157 5.29 -3.02 11.66
N LEU A 158 4.99 -1.72 11.71
CA LEU A 158 4.07 -1.14 12.68
C LEU A 158 2.72 -0.86 12.02
N LEU A 159 1.63 -1.36 12.58
CA LEU A 159 0.27 -1.00 12.17
C LEU A 159 -0.51 -0.40 13.33
N THR A 160 -1.21 0.70 13.04
CA THR A 160 -2.21 1.27 13.95
C THR A 160 -3.61 1.20 13.33
N GLY A 161 -4.66 1.18 14.17
CA GLY A 161 -6.04 1.07 13.69
C GLY A 161 -6.47 -0.34 13.24
N VAL A 162 -5.90 -1.39 13.82
CA VAL A 162 -6.17 -2.78 13.43
C VAL A 162 -7.41 -3.34 14.15
N GLY A 163 -8.58 -2.74 13.96
CA GLY A 163 -9.84 -3.25 14.52
C GLY A 163 -10.33 -4.55 13.87
N LYS A 164 -11.18 -5.32 14.56
CA LYS A 164 -11.84 -6.49 13.98
C LYS A 164 -12.67 -6.07 12.76
N GLY A 165 -12.45 -6.74 11.62
CA GLY A 165 -13.15 -6.43 10.37
C GLY A 165 -12.66 -5.15 9.67
N SER A 166 -11.57 -4.54 10.13
CA SER A 166 -10.96 -3.40 9.43
C SER A 166 -10.05 -3.87 8.29
N ILE A 167 -9.70 -2.94 7.38
CA ILE A 167 -8.70 -3.16 6.34
C ILE A 167 -7.38 -3.66 6.95
N GLY A 168 -6.97 -3.06 8.08
CA GLY A 168 -5.75 -3.47 8.79
C GLY A 168 -5.76 -4.94 9.21
N ALA A 169 -6.93 -5.49 9.58
CA ALA A 169 -7.04 -6.91 9.96
C ALA A 169 -6.77 -7.87 8.78
N GLU A 170 -7.10 -7.49 7.55
CA GLU A 170 -6.75 -8.29 6.36
C GLU A 170 -5.29 -8.09 5.97
N VAL A 171 -4.76 -6.87 6.10
CA VAL A 171 -3.34 -6.59 5.81
C VAL A 171 -2.41 -7.39 6.72
N ILE A 172 -2.71 -7.53 8.02
CA ILE A 172 -1.86 -8.32 8.93
C ILE A 172 -1.84 -9.81 8.55
N LYS A 173 -2.94 -10.36 8.03
CA LYS A 173 -2.95 -11.77 7.58
C LYS A 173 -1.95 -11.96 6.46
N GLY A 174 -1.94 -11.03 5.49
CA GLY A 174 -0.98 -11.04 4.38
C GLY A 174 0.47 -10.90 4.85
N LEU A 175 0.76 -9.96 5.75
CA LEU A 175 2.10 -9.73 6.27
C LEU A 175 2.63 -10.94 7.07
N LEU A 176 1.81 -11.51 7.95
CA LEU A 176 2.17 -12.68 8.77
C LEU A 176 2.39 -13.92 7.90
N ALA A 177 1.54 -14.13 6.90
CA ALA A 177 1.69 -15.19 5.93
C ALA A 177 2.98 -15.05 5.11
N GLY A 178 3.33 -13.82 4.71
CA GLY A 178 4.59 -13.52 4.04
C GLY A 178 5.83 -13.61 4.94
N GLY A 179 5.68 -13.83 6.25
CA GLY A 179 6.82 -14.02 7.16
C GLY A 179 7.32 -12.76 7.85
N ALA A 180 6.52 -11.70 7.92
CA ALA A 180 6.88 -10.44 8.59
C ALA A 180 6.83 -10.53 10.12
N HIS A 181 7.61 -9.68 10.79
CA HIS A 181 7.40 -9.35 12.21
C HIS A 181 6.49 -8.12 12.29
N VAL A 182 5.29 -8.33 12.79
CA VAL A 182 4.23 -7.34 12.84
C VAL A 182 4.00 -6.88 14.27
N VAL A 183 4.14 -5.57 14.53
CA VAL A 183 3.70 -4.91 15.75
C VAL A 183 2.38 -4.22 15.45
N ILE A 184 1.32 -4.62 16.16
CA ILE A 184 0.01 -3.99 16.08
C ILE A 184 -0.33 -3.26 17.37
N THR A 185 -1.07 -2.18 17.22
CA THR A 185 -1.61 -1.43 18.34
C THR A 185 -3.11 -1.64 18.49
N THR A 186 -3.59 -1.65 19.74
CA THR A 186 -5.02 -1.66 20.05
C THR A 186 -5.31 -0.72 21.20
N SER A 187 -6.36 0.10 21.05
CA SER A 187 -6.89 0.94 22.14
C SER A 187 -7.79 0.15 23.09
N GLN A 188 -8.17 -1.09 22.74
CA GLN A 188 -9.02 -1.97 23.53
C GLN A 188 -8.29 -3.25 23.90
N TYR A 189 -7.30 -3.14 24.78
CA TYR A 189 -6.49 -4.26 25.21
C TYR A 189 -7.20 -5.09 26.28
N ASN A 190 -7.89 -6.14 25.85
CA ASN A 190 -8.56 -7.09 26.73
C ASN A 190 -8.39 -8.52 26.21
N ARG A 191 -8.81 -9.52 27.01
CA ARG A 191 -8.65 -10.94 26.68
C ARG A 191 -9.32 -11.32 25.35
N ALA A 192 -10.51 -10.77 25.04
CA ALA A 192 -11.22 -11.09 23.80
C ALA A 192 -10.46 -10.57 22.57
N THR A 193 -9.97 -9.33 22.63
CA THR A 193 -9.14 -8.71 21.59
C THR A 193 -7.85 -9.51 21.37
N VAL A 194 -7.14 -9.87 22.45
CA VAL A 194 -5.90 -10.66 22.34
C VAL A 194 -6.17 -12.05 21.74
N LYS A 195 -7.26 -12.71 22.16
CA LYS A 195 -7.66 -14.02 21.62
C LYS A 195 -8.02 -13.95 20.13
N TYR A 196 -8.61 -12.84 19.68
CA TYR A 196 -8.85 -12.58 18.26
C TYR A 196 -7.54 -12.52 17.47
N TYR A 197 -6.57 -11.71 17.89
CA TYR A 197 -5.28 -11.63 17.18
C TYR A 197 -4.47 -12.93 17.27
N GLN A 198 -4.57 -13.65 18.39
CA GLN A 198 -3.99 -14.99 18.54
C GLN A 198 -4.57 -15.95 17.49
N SER A 199 -5.89 -15.92 17.26
CA SER A 199 -6.53 -16.77 16.25
C SER A 199 -6.05 -16.45 14.84
N ILE A 200 -5.83 -15.16 14.53
CA ILE A 200 -5.24 -14.74 13.27
C ILE A 200 -3.84 -15.34 13.12
N PHE A 201 -2.96 -15.11 14.09
CA PHE A 201 -1.60 -15.64 14.04
C PHE A 201 -1.55 -17.17 13.93
N HIS A 202 -2.45 -17.88 14.63
CA HIS A 202 -2.55 -19.33 14.52
C HIS A 202 -2.96 -19.80 13.12
N SER A 203 -3.85 -19.04 12.45
CA SER A 203 -4.36 -19.40 11.12
C SER A 203 -3.39 -19.08 9.97
N CYS A 204 -2.68 -17.95 10.04
CA CYS A 204 -1.92 -17.41 8.91
C CYS A 204 -0.43 -17.16 9.19
N GLY A 205 0.03 -17.33 10.44
CA GLY A 205 1.43 -17.12 10.82
C GLY A 205 2.34 -18.14 10.14
N SER A 206 3.27 -17.65 9.31
CA SER A 206 4.27 -18.51 8.67
C SER A 206 5.55 -18.58 9.50
N ARG A 207 6.48 -19.45 9.10
CA ARG A 207 7.75 -19.63 9.80
C ARG A 207 8.54 -18.32 9.83
N ARG A 208 9.04 -17.93 11.00
CA ARG A 208 9.74 -16.64 11.28
C ARG A 208 8.84 -15.41 11.27
N SER A 209 7.54 -15.54 11.03
CA SER A 209 6.61 -14.46 11.35
C SER A 209 6.47 -14.31 12.87
N ALA A 210 6.14 -13.10 13.30
CA ALA A 210 5.86 -12.81 14.70
C ALA A 210 4.77 -11.73 14.78
N LEU A 211 3.88 -11.85 15.77
CA LEU A 211 2.85 -10.86 16.05
C LEU A 211 3.01 -10.34 17.47
N THR A 212 3.22 -9.03 17.61
CA THR A 212 3.30 -8.33 18.90
C THR A 212 2.09 -7.40 19.03
N VAL A 213 1.25 -7.62 20.05
CA VAL A 213 0.06 -6.79 20.31
C VAL A 213 0.36 -5.85 21.47
N VAL A 214 0.24 -4.54 21.24
CA VAL A 214 0.59 -3.50 22.22
C VAL A 214 -0.64 -2.64 22.56
N PRO A 215 -0.94 -2.42 23.85
CA PRO A 215 -1.93 -1.40 24.24
C PRO A 215 -1.39 0.00 23.90
N PHE A 216 -2.20 0.82 23.25
CA PHE A 216 -1.73 2.12 22.75
C PHE A 216 -2.87 3.08 22.46
N ASN A 217 -2.73 4.32 22.91
CA ASN A 217 -3.61 5.42 22.55
C ASN A 217 -2.87 6.41 21.61
N GLN A 218 -3.22 6.39 20.31
CA GLN A 218 -2.62 7.32 19.35
C GLN A 218 -2.97 8.80 19.64
N GLY A 219 -3.95 9.10 20.49
CA GLY A 219 -4.25 10.46 20.95
C GLY A 219 -3.25 11.01 21.97
N SER A 220 -2.50 10.12 22.63
CA SER A 220 -1.49 10.48 23.63
C SER A 220 -0.12 10.67 22.98
N LYS A 221 0.46 11.86 23.14
CA LYS A 221 1.85 12.13 22.72
C LYS A 221 2.84 11.21 23.44
N GLN A 222 2.62 10.98 24.73
CA GLN A 222 3.49 10.15 25.55
C GLN A 222 3.46 8.70 25.07
N ASP A 223 2.28 8.17 24.71
CA ASP A 223 2.15 6.81 24.16
C ASP A 223 2.88 6.70 22.83
N VAL A 224 2.79 7.71 21.95
CA VAL A 224 3.51 7.73 20.67
C VAL A 224 5.01 7.60 20.87
N GLU A 225 5.58 8.38 21.79
CA GLU A 225 6.99 8.32 22.12
C GLU A 225 7.35 6.97 22.76
N ALA A 226 6.58 6.53 23.75
CA ALA A 226 6.81 5.28 24.46
C ALA A 226 6.71 4.04 23.55
N LEU A 227 5.76 4.02 22.60
CA LEU A 227 5.60 2.92 21.65
C LEU A 227 6.83 2.79 20.74
N VAL A 228 7.28 3.91 20.16
CA VAL A 228 8.45 3.89 19.28
C VAL A 228 9.72 3.55 20.08
N ASP A 229 9.83 4.04 21.32
CA ASP A 229 10.90 3.68 22.24
C ASP A 229 10.92 2.18 22.52
N TYR A 230 9.76 1.60 22.85
CA TYR A 230 9.61 0.17 23.08
C TYR A 230 10.03 -0.67 21.87
N ILE A 231 9.62 -0.29 20.65
CA ILE A 231 9.99 -1.00 19.42
C ILE A 231 11.51 -1.00 19.21
N TYR A 232 12.17 0.15 19.36
CA TYR A 232 13.60 0.28 19.04
C TYR A 232 14.55 -0.04 20.20
N ALA A 233 14.09 0.00 21.45
CA ALA A 233 14.91 -0.25 22.64
C ALA A 233 14.66 -1.64 23.24
N ASN A 234 13.39 -2.05 23.38
CA ASN A 234 13.03 -3.30 24.03
C ASN A 234 12.91 -4.46 23.03
N LEU A 235 12.21 -4.24 21.91
CA LEU A 235 12.10 -5.26 20.87
C LEU A 235 13.33 -5.32 19.96
N GLY A 236 14.14 -4.27 19.94
CA GLY A 236 15.33 -4.18 19.09
C GLY A 236 15.02 -4.19 17.60
N LEU A 237 13.81 -3.79 17.21
CA LEU A 237 13.36 -3.80 15.82
C LEU A 237 13.69 -2.47 15.13
N ASP A 238 14.12 -2.59 13.88
CA ASP A 238 14.21 -1.47 12.94
C ASP A 238 13.10 -1.60 11.92
N LEU A 239 12.17 -0.63 11.89
CA LEU A 239 10.95 -0.71 11.09
C LEU A 239 11.26 -0.59 9.60
N ASP A 240 10.53 -1.35 8.77
CA ASP A 240 10.51 -1.21 7.31
C ASP A 240 9.22 -0.54 6.81
N PHE A 241 8.10 -0.72 7.52
CA PHE A 241 6.81 -0.19 7.11
C PHE A 241 6.04 0.38 8.30
N ILE A 242 5.34 1.50 8.09
CA ILE A 242 4.34 2.05 9.01
C ILE A 242 3.02 2.15 8.26
N LEU A 243 1.97 1.53 8.79
CA LEU A 243 0.61 1.57 8.24
C LEU A 243 -0.33 2.27 9.26
N PRO A 244 -0.48 3.60 9.18
CA PRO A 244 -1.19 4.38 10.19
C PRO A 244 -2.70 4.45 9.90
N PHE A 245 -3.44 3.36 10.10
CA PHE A 245 -4.89 3.31 9.85
C PHE A 245 -5.74 3.68 11.06
N ALA A 246 -5.15 4.21 12.15
CA ALA A 246 -5.92 4.68 13.28
C ALA A 246 -6.79 5.88 12.90
N GLY A 247 -8.08 5.78 13.20
CA GLY A 247 -9.06 6.83 12.97
C GLY A 247 -10.24 6.71 13.92
N ILE A 248 -10.99 7.81 14.06
CA ILE A 248 -12.23 7.88 14.83
C ILE A 248 -13.33 8.33 13.87
N PRO A 249 -14.53 7.70 13.89
CA PRO A 249 -15.63 8.15 13.04
C PRO A 249 -16.20 9.49 13.54
N GLU A 250 -16.28 10.45 12.63
CA GLU A 250 -16.73 11.83 12.89
C GLU A 250 -18.08 12.18 12.25
N ASN A 251 -18.77 11.19 11.67
CA ASN A 251 -20.00 11.35 10.89
C ASN A 251 -21.02 12.31 11.54
N GLY A 252 -21.63 13.15 10.69
CA GLY A 252 -22.68 14.09 11.07
C GLY A 252 -22.19 15.41 11.66
N ARG A 253 -20.88 15.70 11.61
CA ARG A 253 -20.32 17.00 11.98
C ARG A 253 -20.04 17.81 10.73
N GLU A 254 -20.60 19.01 10.69
CA GLU A 254 -20.26 20.04 9.71
C GLU A 254 -19.25 21.01 10.32
N THR A 255 -18.85 22.03 9.56
CA THR A 255 -17.80 22.98 9.99
C THR A 255 -18.18 23.82 11.21
N ASP A 256 -19.47 24.00 11.47
CA ASP A 256 -20.02 24.67 12.65
C ASP A 256 -20.13 23.74 13.88
N GLY A 257 -20.00 22.42 13.67
CA GLY A 257 -20.16 21.37 14.67
C GLY A 257 -18.85 20.71 15.11
N ILE A 258 -17.72 21.42 15.05
CA ILE A 258 -16.42 20.90 15.51
C ILE A 258 -16.44 20.85 17.05
N ASP A 259 -16.42 19.64 17.58
CA ASP A 259 -16.43 19.33 19.02
C ASP A 259 -15.11 18.70 19.50
N ASP A 260 -15.01 18.44 20.80
CA ASP A 260 -13.84 17.78 21.41
C ASP A 260 -13.48 16.44 20.74
N LYS A 261 -14.49 15.72 20.20
CA LYS A 261 -14.28 14.46 19.49
C LYS A 261 -13.55 14.70 18.17
N SER A 262 -13.92 15.75 17.44
CA SER A 262 -13.24 16.13 16.20
C SER A 262 -11.81 16.59 16.43
N GLU A 263 -11.57 17.38 17.47
CA GLU A 263 -10.21 17.78 17.84
C GLU A 263 -9.33 16.55 18.15
N LEU A 264 -9.86 15.59 18.91
CA LEU A 264 -9.17 14.34 19.22
C LEU A 264 -8.92 13.49 17.96
N ALA A 265 -9.91 13.38 17.07
CA ALA A 265 -9.81 12.60 15.84
C ALA A 265 -8.72 13.18 14.91
N HIS A 266 -8.71 14.50 14.71
CA HIS A 266 -7.66 15.19 13.96
C HIS A 266 -6.28 15.04 14.60
N CYS A 267 -6.20 15.09 15.93
CA CYS A 267 -4.95 14.85 16.65
C CYS A 267 -4.40 13.44 16.38
N ILE A 268 -5.26 12.43 16.39
CA ILE A 268 -4.91 11.04 16.07
C ILE A 268 -4.47 10.90 14.61
N MET A 269 -5.28 11.40 13.67
CA MET A 269 -5.13 11.14 12.24
C MET A 269 -4.04 11.98 11.56
N LEU A 270 -3.65 13.12 12.15
CA LEU A 270 -2.65 14.02 11.58
C LEU A 270 -1.50 14.32 12.52
N THR A 271 -1.76 15.01 13.63
CA THR A 271 -0.69 15.56 14.49
C THR A 271 0.18 14.45 15.07
N ASN A 272 -0.44 13.41 15.63
CA ASN A 272 0.27 12.31 16.26
C ASN A 272 0.80 11.30 15.23
N LEU A 273 0.22 11.22 14.03
CA LEU A 273 0.82 10.49 12.91
C LEU A 273 2.18 11.10 12.54
N LEU A 274 2.25 12.43 12.40
CA LEU A 274 3.52 13.13 12.14
C LEU A 274 4.52 12.92 13.28
N ARG A 275 4.06 12.88 14.53
CA ARG A 275 4.93 12.56 15.68
C ARG A 275 5.46 11.13 15.63
N ILE A 276 4.65 10.14 15.25
CA ILE A 276 5.13 8.75 15.06
C ILE A 276 6.27 8.74 14.02
N MET A 277 6.05 9.36 12.86
CA MET A 277 7.07 9.43 11.79
C MET A 277 8.34 10.15 12.28
N GLY A 278 8.19 11.28 12.97
CA GLY A 278 9.30 12.06 13.52
C GLY A 278 10.12 11.29 14.55
N THR A 279 9.46 10.60 15.47
CA THR A 279 10.13 9.80 16.50
C THR A 279 10.87 8.61 15.88
N VAL A 280 10.26 7.91 14.92
CA VAL A 280 10.93 6.82 14.18
C VAL A 280 12.18 7.33 13.46
N LYS A 281 12.07 8.46 12.75
CA LYS A 281 13.22 9.10 12.09
C LYS A 281 14.34 9.39 13.10
N ASN A 282 14.01 9.94 14.26
CA ASN A 282 14.99 10.28 15.28
C ASN A 282 15.67 9.04 15.86
N LYS A 283 14.93 7.94 16.09
CA LYS A 283 15.49 6.67 16.58
C LYS A 283 16.41 5.99 15.56
N LYS A 284 16.09 6.08 14.27
CA LYS A 284 16.99 5.61 13.20
C LYS A 284 18.26 6.46 13.11
N ALA A 285 18.11 7.78 13.14
CA ALA A 285 19.23 8.71 13.08
C ALA A 285 20.20 8.51 14.26
N SER A 286 19.70 8.38 15.49
CA SER A 286 20.53 8.17 16.68
C SER A 286 21.28 6.83 16.67
N ARG A 287 20.72 5.81 16.01
CA ARG A 287 21.33 4.48 15.84
C ARG A 287 22.14 4.33 14.54
N ARG A 288 22.25 5.38 13.73
CA ARG A 288 22.94 5.39 12.44
C ARG A 288 22.36 4.39 11.41
N PHE A 289 21.05 4.16 11.43
CA PHE A 289 20.35 3.41 10.38
C PHE A 289 20.11 4.31 9.17
N VAL A 290 21.09 4.38 8.26
CA VAL A 290 21.07 5.30 7.10
C VAL A 290 20.56 4.63 5.83
N THR A 291 20.73 3.31 5.69
CA THR A 291 20.50 2.56 4.44
C THR A 291 19.23 1.72 4.44
N ARG A 292 18.36 1.89 5.45
CA ARG A 292 17.08 1.17 5.57
C ARG A 292 15.95 2.16 5.91
N PRO A 293 15.35 2.81 4.88
CA PRO A 293 14.22 3.69 5.10
C PRO A 293 13.00 2.92 5.62
N THR A 294 12.12 3.64 6.32
CA THR A 294 10.76 3.21 6.66
C THR A 294 9.77 4.01 5.84
#